data_AF-A0A0K2V1H7-F1
#
_entry.id   AF-A0A0K2V1H7-F1
#
_cell.length_a   1.000
_cell.length_b   1.000
_cell.length_c   1.000
_cell.angle_alpha   90.00
_cell.angle_beta   90.00
_cell.angle_gamma   90.00
#
_symmetry.space_group_name_H-M   'P 1'
#
loop_
_entity.id
_entity.type
_entity.pdbx_description
1 polymer ?
#
loop_
_entity_poly.entity_id
_entity_poly.type
_entity_poly.pdbx_seq_one_letter_code
_entity_poly.pdbx_strand_id
1 'polypeptide(L)'
;MLDLEVVPEYGLISDNVELILGMHFSNAIAIIQHMVGVIKSVEILYSEKNPLGVDLIVNLTNDGIKLVFDPVSQRLKIIQVYDLTLLRLKYGDHLFNCPEVTPTIEQIDQSFGATHPG
;
A
#
# COMPACT_ATOMS: atom_id res chain seq x y z
N MET A 1 6.86 11.19 -3.68
CA MET A 1 6.16 10.16 -4.45
C MET A 1 6.91 8.87 -4.24
N LEU A 2 6.23 7.85 -3.74
CA LEU A 2 6.82 6.52 -3.56
C LEU A 2 7.01 5.83 -4.92
N ASP A 3 8.12 5.11 -5.03
CA ASP A 3 8.46 4.22 -6.14
C ASP A 3 8.63 2.81 -5.56
N LEU A 4 7.68 1.92 -5.84
CA LEU A 4 7.56 0.63 -5.16
C LEU A 4 7.37 -0.51 -6.16
N GLU A 5 7.89 -1.67 -5.80
CA GLU A 5 7.65 -2.93 -6.47
C GLU A 5 6.48 -3.65 -5.82
N VAL A 6 5.54 -4.11 -6.64
CA VAL A 6 4.50 -5.03 -6.23
C VAL A 6 5.08 -6.44 -6.22
N VAL A 7 5.09 -7.08 -5.05
CA VAL A 7 5.40 -8.51 -4.92
C VAL A 7 4.10 -9.23 -4.58
N PRO A 8 3.52 -9.99 -5.53
CA PRO A 8 2.25 -10.69 -5.35
C PRO A 8 2.25 -11.53 -4.08
N GLU A 9 1.11 -11.55 -3.39
CA GLU A 9 0.90 -12.30 -2.14
C GLU A 9 1.82 -11.90 -0.97
N TYR A 10 2.67 -10.88 -1.15
CA TYR A 10 3.67 -10.48 -0.16
C TYR A 10 3.53 -9.02 0.27
N GLY A 11 3.63 -8.05 -0.65
CA GLY A 11 3.61 -6.64 -0.26
C GLY A 11 4.07 -5.64 -1.32
N LEU A 12 4.36 -4.42 -0.86
CA LEU A 12 4.98 -3.34 -1.64
C LEU A 12 6.37 -3.03 -1.09
N ILE A 13 7.40 -3.12 -1.92
CA ILE A 13 8.80 -3.01 -1.48
C ILE A 13 9.62 -2.03 -2.32
N SER A 14 10.62 -1.42 -1.72
CA SER A 14 11.71 -0.69 -2.36
C SER A 14 12.93 -0.75 -1.44
N ASP A 15 14.07 -0.19 -1.87
CA ASP A 15 15.29 -0.16 -1.06
C ASP A 15 15.11 0.49 0.33
N ASN A 16 14.11 1.35 0.50
CA ASN A 16 13.89 2.11 1.73
C ASN A 16 12.55 1.82 2.42
N VAL A 17 11.64 1.08 1.78
CA VAL A 17 10.27 0.86 2.27
C VAL A 17 9.87 -0.59 2.04
N GLU A 18 9.47 -1.28 3.11
CA GLU A 18 8.94 -2.64 3.02
C GLU A 18 7.57 -2.72 3.73
N LEU A 19 6.49 -2.69 2.95
CA LEU A 19 5.12 -2.82 3.45
C LEU A 19 4.63 -4.24 3.16
N ILE A 20 4.71 -5.11 4.17
CA ILE A 20 4.54 -6.56 4.01
C ILE A 20 3.27 -7.05 4.72
N LEU A 21 2.50 -7.90 4.06
CA LEU A 21 1.35 -8.57 4.65
C LEU A 21 1.75 -9.35 5.91
N GLY A 22 0.94 -9.23 6.96
CA GLY A 22 1.19 -9.82 8.27
C GLY A 22 2.10 -9.00 9.20
N MET A 23 2.73 -7.91 8.72
CA MET A 23 3.59 -7.08 9.57
C MET A 23 2.79 -6.42 10.70
N HIS A 24 3.45 -6.20 11.85
CA HIS A 24 2.84 -5.50 12.97
C HIS A 24 2.64 -4.01 12.66
N PHE A 25 1.55 -3.43 13.15
CA PHE A 25 1.25 -2.00 13.07
C PHE A 25 2.45 -1.13 13.50
N SER A 26 3.09 -1.45 14.62
CA SER A 26 4.27 -0.73 15.12
C SER A 26 5.41 -0.69 14.10
N ASN A 27 5.63 -1.77 13.36
CA ASN A 27 6.69 -1.86 12.37
C ASN A 27 6.38 -0.96 11.16
N ALA A 28 5.13 -0.95 10.70
CA ALA A 28 4.70 -0.05 9.63
C ALA A 28 4.87 1.42 10.03
N ILE A 29 4.49 1.79 11.26
CA ILE A 29 4.70 3.14 11.79
C ILE A 29 6.19 3.49 11.86
N ALA A 30 7.04 2.56 12.31
CA ALA A 30 8.48 2.79 12.33
C ALA A 30 9.04 3.07 10.94
N ILE A 31 8.67 2.28 9.91
CA ILE A 31 9.08 2.53 8.52
C ILE A 31 8.63 3.91 8.04
N ILE A 32 7.37 4.27 8.29
CA ILE A 32 6.82 5.57 7.91
C ILE A 32 7.60 6.72 8.60
N GLN A 33 7.94 6.55 9.88
CA GLN A 33 8.74 7.51 10.65
C GLN A 33 10.20 7.59 10.18
N HIS A 34 10.77 6.51 9.66
CA HIS A 34 12.11 6.53 9.07
C HIS A 34 12.13 7.27 7.72
N MET A 35 11.00 7.33 7.02
CA MET A 35 10.83 8.01 5.73
C MET A 35 10.37 9.47 5.86
N VAL A 36 10.72 10.14 6.97
CA VAL A 36 10.37 11.54 7.22
C VAL A 36 10.86 12.43 6.07
N GLY A 37 9.94 13.22 5.52
CA GLY A 37 10.20 14.10 4.39
C GLY A 37 9.89 13.48 3.02
N VAL A 38 9.77 12.16 2.93
CA VAL A 38 9.30 11.45 1.73
C VAL A 38 7.83 11.10 1.88
N ILE A 39 7.47 10.32 2.91
CA ILE A 39 6.08 10.01 3.25
C ILE A 39 5.55 11.19 4.07
N LYS A 40 4.47 11.82 3.57
CA LYS A 40 3.83 12.98 4.17
C LYS A 40 2.32 12.76 4.23
N SER A 41 1.64 13.54 5.08
CA SER A 41 0.19 13.49 5.21
C SER A 41 -0.33 12.08 5.55
N VAL A 42 0.08 11.60 6.73
CA VAL A 42 -0.32 10.29 7.25
C VAL A 42 -1.51 10.48 8.19
N GLU A 43 -2.60 9.77 7.93
CA GLU A 43 -3.76 9.73 8.83
C GLU A 43 -3.85 8.35 9.47
N ILE A 44 -4.26 8.31 10.73
CA ILE A 44 -4.57 7.07 11.44
C ILE A 44 -6.05 7.07 11.76
N LEU A 45 -6.79 6.12 11.21
CA LEU A 45 -8.23 5.98 11.43
C LEU A 45 -8.48 4.77 12.31
N TYR A 46 -9.23 4.98 13.39
CA TYR A 46 -9.62 3.95 14.35
C TYR A 46 -10.96 4.32 15.00
N SER A 47 -11.62 3.34 15.61
CA SER A 47 -12.87 3.55 16.33
C SER A 47 -12.63 3.59 17.84
N GLU A 48 -12.82 4.74 18.47
CA GLU A 48 -12.76 4.85 19.95
C GLU A 48 -13.88 4.07 20.63
N LYS A 49 -15.06 3.99 20.00
CA LYS A 49 -16.23 3.31 20.55
C LYS A 49 -16.16 1.79 20.40
N ASN A 50 -15.43 1.31 19.40
CA ASN A 50 -15.31 -0.12 19.09
C ASN A 50 -13.90 -0.46 18.57
N PRO A 51 -12.85 -0.35 19.42
CA PRO A 51 -11.45 -0.43 18.99
C PRO A 51 -11.03 -1.81 18.48
N LEU A 52 -11.71 -2.88 18.91
CA LEU A 52 -11.42 -4.25 18.51
C LEU A 52 -12.36 -4.77 17.41
N GLY A 53 -13.41 -4.02 17.06
CA GLY A 53 -14.42 -4.45 16.08
C GLY A 53 -14.37 -3.69 14.76
N VAL A 54 -13.47 -2.70 14.62
CA VAL A 54 -13.25 -1.96 13.38
C VAL A 54 -11.75 -1.88 13.12
N ASP A 55 -11.36 -2.20 11.90
CA ASP A 55 -9.96 -2.18 11.45
C ASP A 55 -9.25 -0.86 11.75
N LEU A 56 -7.96 -0.97 12.06
CA LEU A 56 -7.06 0.16 12.17
C LEU A 56 -6.50 0.48 10.78
N ILE A 57 -6.58 1.73 10.34
CA ILE A 57 -6.13 2.13 9.01
C ILE A 57 -5.03 3.18 9.13
N VAL A 58 -3.93 2.97 8.42
CA VAL A 58 -2.95 4.03 8.13
C VAL A 58 -3.15 4.47 6.69
N ASN A 59 -3.50 5.74 6.50
CA ASN A 59 -3.77 6.32 5.20
C ASN A 59 -2.61 7.24 4.79
N LEU A 60 -1.87 6.86 3.75
CA LEU A 60 -0.80 7.64 3.15
C LEU A 60 -1.41 8.52 2.05
N THR A 61 -2.08 9.61 2.45
CA THR A 61 -2.98 10.36 1.56
C THR A 61 -2.29 10.92 0.31
N ASN A 62 -1.02 11.31 0.42
CA ASN A 62 -0.23 11.84 -0.70
C ASN A 62 0.34 10.75 -1.62
N ASP A 63 0.24 9.49 -1.23
CA ASP A 63 0.80 8.35 -1.96
C ASP A 63 -0.28 7.38 -2.44
N GLY A 64 -1.57 7.65 -2.15
CA GLY A 64 -2.67 6.83 -2.66
C GLY A 64 -2.78 5.43 -2.04
N ILE A 65 -2.19 5.21 -0.85
CA ILE A 65 -2.10 3.90 -0.18
C ILE A 65 -2.86 3.91 1.15
N LYS A 66 -3.65 2.87 1.40
CA LYS A 66 -4.17 2.49 2.72
C LYS A 66 -3.59 1.18 3.18
N LEU A 67 -3.06 1.17 4.40
CA LEU A 67 -2.64 -0.02 5.11
C LEU A 67 -3.72 -0.36 6.13
N VAL A 68 -4.39 -1.49 5.94
CA VAL A 68 -5.50 -1.93 6.80
C VAL A 68 -5.02 -3.04 7.72
N PHE A 69 -5.09 -2.79 9.01
CA PHE A 69 -4.65 -3.70 10.05
C PHE A 69 -5.86 -4.34 10.73
N ASP A 70 -5.75 -5.64 10.99
CA ASP A 70 -6.70 -6.35 11.82
C ASP A 70 -6.73 -5.72 13.24
N PRO A 71 -7.91 -5.43 13.80
CA PRO A 71 -8.01 -4.62 15.02
C PRO A 71 -7.59 -5.37 16.29
N VAL A 72 -7.56 -6.71 16.24
CA VAL A 72 -7.20 -7.55 17.40
C VAL A 72 -5.72 -7.91 17.35
N SER A 73 -5.27 -8.51 16.25
CA SER A 73 -3.89 -8.96 16.08
C SER A 73 -2.92 -7.84 15.69
N GLN A 74 -3.44 -6.69 15.25
CA GLN A 74 -2.68 -5.55 14.74
C GLN A 74 -1.69 -5.92 13.63
N ARG A 75 -2.09 -6.89 12.79
CA ARG A 75 -1.33 -7.32 11.61
C ARG A 75 -1.91 -6.71 10.35
N LEU A 76 -1.03 -6.26 9.46
CA LEU A 76 -1.39 -5.74 8.14
C LEU A 76 -2.08 -6.86 7.35
N LYS A 77 -3.35 -6.67 7.00
CA LYS A 77 -4.13 -7.67 6.25
C LYS A 77 -4.45 -7.24 4.82
N ILE A 78 -4.48 -5.93 4.56
CA ILE A 78 -4.73 -5.40 3.21
C ILE A 78 -3.79 -4.21 2.97
N ILE A 79 -3.12 -4.22 1.82
CA ILE A 79 -2.45 -3.06 1.24
C ILE A 79 -3.31 -2.63 0.07
N GLN A 80 -4.05 -1.53 0.25
CA GLN A 80 -4.94 -1.00 -0.78
C GLN A 80 -4.28 0.19 -1.46
N VAL A 81 -4.05 0.09 -2.76
CA VAL A 81 -3.71 1.23 -3.61
C VAL A 81 -5.01 1.75 -4.20
N TYR A 82 -5.43 2.94 -3.79
CA TYR A 82 -6.71 3.53 -4.21
C TYR A 82 -6.56 4.66 -5.23
N ASP A 83 -5.34 5.20 -5.38
CA ASP A 83 -5.04 6.22 -6.39
C ASP A 83 -3.68 5.97 -7.01
N LEU A 84 -3.69 5.36 -8.21
CA LEU A 84 -2.48 5.04 -8.97
C LEU A 84 -1.81 6.28 -9.60
N THR A 85 -2.37 7.48 -9.45
CA THR A 85 -1.74 8.70 -9.98
C THR A 85 -0.73 9.31 -9.01
N LEU A 86 -0.71 8.85 -7.75
CA LEU A 86 0.06 9.44 -6.65
C LEU A 86 1.37 8.70 -6.33
N LEU A 87 1.67 7.60 -7.02
CA LEU A 87 2.84 6.76 -6.81
C LEU A 87 3.31 6.12 -8.12
N ARG A 88 4.51 5.55 -8.12
CA ARG A 88 5.03 4.70 -9.21
C ARG A 88 5.06 3.25 -8.73
N LEU A 89 4.52 2.34 -9.53
CA LEU A 89 4.58 0.90 -9.25
C LEU A 89 5.14 0.13 -10.43
N LYS A 90 5.96 -0.87 -10.09
CA LYS A 90 6.46 -1.87 -11.01
C LYS A 90 6.13 -3.28 -10.55
N TYR A 91 6.08 -4.22 -11.47
CA TYR A 91 6.01 -5.65 -11.20
C TYR A 91 7.17 -6.33 -11.93
N GLY A 92 8.16 -6.84 -11.17
CA GLY A 92 9.46 -7.18 -11.71
C GLY A 92 10.11 -5.98 -12.42
N ASP A 93 10.51 -6.17 -13.68
CA ASP A 93 11.10 -5.11 -14.52
C ASP A 93 10.05 -4.25 -15.25
N HIS A 94 8.75 -4.50 -15.06
CA HIS A 94 7.69 -3.81 -15.78
C HIS A 94 7.06 -2.69 -14.96
N LEU A 95 7.30 -1.44 -15.35
CA LEU A 95 6.60 -0.26 -14.81
C LEU A 95 5.21 -0.16 -15.43
N PHE A 96 4.15 -0.28 -14.62
CA PHE A 96 2.77 -0.28 -15.10
C PHE A 96 1.98 0.99 -14.75
N ASN A 97 2.47 1.81 -13.82
CA ASN A 97 1.93 3.16 -13.60
C ASN A 97 3.02 4.15 -13.17
N CYS A 98 2.85 5.41 -13.57
CA CYS A 98 3.56 6.55 -13.01
C CYS A 98 2.78 7.85 -13.30
N PRO A 99 3.17 9.02 -12.77
CA PRO A 99 2.44 10.27 -13.05
C PRO A 99 2.34 10.61 -14.54
N GLU A 100 3.32 10.18 -15.34
CA GLU A 100 3.34 10.38 -16.79
C GLU A 100 2.56 9.31 -17.56
N VAL A 101 2.23 8.18 -16.92
CA VAL A 101 1.57 7.02 -17.53
C VAL A 101 0.35 6.65 -16.69
N THR A 102 -0.82 7.11 -17.15
CA THR A 102 -2.09 6.70 -16.55
C THR A 102 -2.29 5.20 -16.78
N PRO A 103 -2.47 4.39 -15.72
CA PRO A 103 -2.66 2.96 -15.89
C PRO A 103 -4.02 2.69 -16.55
N THR A 104 -4.03 1.84 -17.57
CA THR A 104 -5.26 1.30 -18.15
C THR A 104 -5.54 -0.11 -17.65
N ILE A 105 -6.81 -0.55 -17.71
CA ILE A 105 -7.18 -1.92 -17.34
C ILE A 105 -6.39 -2.93 -18.18
N GLU A 106 -6.21 -2.65 -19.48
CA GLU A 106 -5.46 -3.56 -20.37
C GLU A 106 -3.99 -3.70 -19.93
N GLN A 107 -3.34 -2.62 -19.47
CA GLN A 107 -1.96 -2.68 -18.98
C GLN A 107 -1.85 -3.48 -17.68
N ILE A 108 -2.83 -3.35 -16.79
CA ILE A 108 -2.90 -4.14 -15.56
C ILE A 108 -3.09 -5.62 -15.88
N ASP A 109 -4.03 -5.98 -16.75
CA ASP A 109 -4.26 -7.39 -17.15
C ASP A 109 -3.04 -7.98 -17.87
N GLN A 110 -2.31 -7.19 -18.65
CA GLN A 110 -1.05 -7.64 -19.27
C GLN A 110 0.05 -7.87 -18.24
N SER A 111 0.09 -7.06 -17.17
CA SER A 111 1.13 -7.13 -16.13
C SER A 111 0.89 -8.31 -15.18
N PHE A 112 -0.35 -8.50 -14.73
CA PHE A 112 -0.70 -9.45 -13.68
C PHE A 112 -1.43 -10.71 -14.19
N GLY A 113 -1.78 -10.74 -15.48
CA GLY A 113 -2.66 -11.75 -16.06
C GLY A 113 -4.14 -11.34 -15.95
N ALA A 114 -5.02 -12.15 -16.56
CA ALA A 114 -6.46 -11.87 -16.55
C ALA A 114 -6.99 -11.83 -15.11
N THR A 115 -7.60 -10.72 -14.74
CA THR A 115 -8.22 -10.51 -13.42
C THR A 115 -9.65 -11.05 -13.32
N HIS A 116 -10.17 -11.65 -14.38
CA HIS A 116 -11.48 -12.29 -14.41
C HIS A 116 -11.40 -13.76 -13.97
N PRO A 117 -12.28 -14.23 -13.08
CA PRO A 117 -12.47 -15.66 -12.89
C PRO A 117 -13.01 -16.26 -14.20
N GLY A 118 -12.28 -17.24 -14.76
CA GLY A 118 -12.73 -18.01 -15.92
C GLY A 118 -13.91 -18.93 -15.60
#